data_AF-A0ABD1CLD4-F1
#
_entry.id   AF-A0ABD1CLD4-F1
#
_cell.length_a   1.000
_cell.length_b   1.000
_cell.length_c   1.000
_cell.angle_alpha   90.00
_cell.angle_beta   90.00
_cell.angle_gamma   90.00
#
_symmetry.space_group_name_H-M   'P 1'
#
loop_
_entity.id
_entity.type
_entity.pdbx_description
1 polymer ?
#
loop_
_entity_poly.entity_id
_entity_poly.type
_entity_poly.pdbx_seq_one_letter_code
_entity_poly.pdbx_strand_id
1 'polypeptide(L)'
;MGGRWNDRGGRGADVDFTQLTDRDERLEGELFQHGNTGINFSKYEDIPVEATGDNVPPHINTFDDIELTEIIENNIKLANYDVPTPVQKYAIPIVMSGRDVMACAQTGSGKTAAFLVPILNQMYKHGVTPPPQNRPFNRRKQYPLGLVLAPTRELATQIFEESKKFCYRSRMRPCVLYGGNNTQEQMRELDRGCHLVVATPGRLEDMIMRGKVGLDNIRFLVLDEADRMLDMGFEPQIRRIVEESKMPQTGERQTLMFSATFPKAIQELASDFLHNYIFLAVGRVGSTSVNITQSIFWVEENDKRSHLLDLLSNIKDQNEGDEKDCLTLIFVETKKSADALEDFLYNYNHPVTSIHGDRTQKEREEALKFFRSGRCPVLVATAVAARGLDIPNVKHVINFDLPAEVEEYVHRIGRTGRMGNLGTATSFFNDKNRNVATGLVRLLTETQQEIPGFLEDMTTDRGWGSRGRGGGGGRNQRYGGQSSSFGSRDYRTQGGNRNNNTRDQRSGGGGGGGGGGGGGASRSSYGGGGGSYGGGGSRDDGGYYRNGGGSSGGYGGSYNNNSGGGGGGGGGGHDWWNE
;
A
#
# COMPACT_ATOMS: atom_id res chain seq x y z
N MET A 1 -26.37 -2.23 -16.46
CA MET A 1 -27.19 -2.62 -17.62
C MET A 1 -26.31 -2.81 -18.86
N GLY A 2 -26.74 -3.63 -19.82
CA GLY A 2 -25.94 -3.94 -21.02
C GLY A 2 -26.21 -3.00 -22.18
N GLY A 3 -25.45 -1.92 -22.29
CA GLY A 3 -25.32 -1.15 -23.54
C GLY A 3 -24.42 -1.90 -24.53
N ARG A 4 -24.97 -2.31 -25.67
CA ARG A 4 -24.20 -2.98 -26.73
C ARG A 4 -23.42 -1.92 -27.50
N TRP A 5 -22.13 -1.77 -27.20
CA TRP A 5 -21.22 -0.84 -27.89
C TRP A 5 -21.32 -1.04 -29.40
N ASN A 6 -21.90 -0.05 -30.08
CA ASN A 6 -22.18 -0.11 -31.51
C ASN A 6 -20.96 0.45 -32.23
N ASP A 7 -19.97 -0.42 -32.46
CA ASP A 7 -18.69 -0.11 -33.09
C ASP A 7 -18.88 0.15 -34.61
N ARG A 8 -19.62 1.22 -34.91
CA ARG A 8 -19.86 1.79 -36.24
C ARG A 8 -19.03 3.07 -36.44
N GLY A 9 -17.82 3.10 -35.86
CA GLY A 9 -16.74 3.97 -36.30
C GLY A 9 -15.91 3.25 -37.36
N GLY A 10 -15.55 3.92 -38.44
CA GLY A 10 -14.79 3.30 -39.53
C GLY A 10 -13.41 2.81 -39.09
N ARG A 11 -12.95 1.68 -39.65
CA ARG A 11 -11.54 1.24 -39.55
C ARG A 11 -10.64 2.37 -40.06
N GLY A 12 -9.87 3.00 -39.17
CA GLY A 12 -8.82 3.96 -39.55
C GLY A 12 -9.05 5.43 -39.19
N ALA A 13 -10.03 5.77 -38.35
CA ALA A 13 -10.02 7.08 -37.67
C ALA A 13 -9.11 7.00 -36.43
N ASP A 14 -8.15 7.93 -36.30
CA ASP A 14 -7.44 8.12 -35.04
C ASP A 14 -8.44 8.50 -33.95
N VAL A 15 -8.55 7.64 -32.94
CA VAL A 15 -9.46 7.89 -31.81
C VAL A 15 -8.78 8.87 -30.88
N ASP A 16 -9.25 10.11 -30.88
CA ASP A 16 -8.83 11.10 -29.89
C ASP A 16 -9.28 10.66 -28.48
N PHE A 17 -8.33 10.46 -27.58
CA PHE A 17 -8.59 10.09 -26.18
C PHE A 17 -8.72 11.30 -25.24
N THR A 18 -8.48 12.52 -25.74
CA THR A 18 -8.59 13.79 -24.99
C THR A 18 -9.97 14.44 -25.09
N GLN A 19 -10.72 14.16 -26.16
CA GLN A 19 -12.08 14.67 -26.35
C GLN A 19 -13.08 14.08 -25.33
N LEU A 20 -13.77 14.95 -24.59
CA LEU A 20 -14.91 14.62 -23.74
C LEU A 20 -16.02 13.90 -24.52
N THR A 21 -16.59 12.83 -23.94
CA THR A 21 -17.79 12.18 -24.46
C THR A 21 -19.07 12.89 -24.00
N ASP A 22 -20.22 12.43 -24.51
CA ASP A 22 -21.54 12.89 -24.07
C ASP A 22 -21.72 12.75 -22.54
N ARG A 23 -22.50 13.66 -21.97
CA ARG A 23 -22.84 13.69 -20.53
C ARG A 23 -23.95 12.67 -20.23
N ASP A 24 -23.73 11.81 -19.23
CA ASP A 24 -24.76 10.98 -18.61
C ASP A 24 -25.03 11.55 -17.20
N GLU A 25 -26.18 12.22 -17.04
CA GLU A 25 -26.57 12.88 -15.78
C GLU A 25 -26.80 11.89 -14.63
N ARG A 26 -27.27 10.68 -14.94
CA ARG A 26 -27.49 9.63 -13.94
C ARG A 26 -26.15 9.09 -13.43
N LEU A 27 -25.18 8.88 -14.32
CA LEU A 27 -23.83 8.49 -13.96
C LEU A 27 -23.07 9.62 -13.24
N GLU A 28 -23.28 10.88 -13.63
CA GLU A 28 -22.72 12.05 -12.94
C GLU A 28 -23.21 12.10 -11.48
N GLY A 29 -24.52 11.97 -11.28
CA GLY A 29 -25.10 11.86 -9.94
C GLY A 29 -24.53 10.67 -9.14
N GLU A 30 -24.44 9.49 -9.75
CA GLU A 30 -23.88 8.28 -9.13
C GLU A 30 -22.42 8.45 -8.68
N LEU A 31 -21.60 9.17 -9.44
CA LEU A 31 -20.17 9.36 -9.17
C LEU A 31 -19.85 10.54 -8.24
N PHE A 32 -20.64 11.62 -8.29
CA PHE A 32 -20.29 12.91 -7.65
C PHE A 32 -21.26 13.40 -6.56
N GLN A 33 -22.42 12.76 -6.33
CA GLN A 33 -23.37 13.18 -5.27
C GLN A 33 -22.76 13.19 -3.87
N HIS A 34 -21.84 12.26 -3.58
CA HIS A 34 -21.11 12.22 -2.32
C HIS A 34 -19.85 13.09 -2.44
N GLY A 35 -20.05 14.41 -2.46
CA GLY A 35 -18.95 15.37 -2.40
C GLY A 35 -18.10 15.15 -1.14
N ASN A 36 -16.80 15.40 -1.23
CA ASN A 36 -15.92 15.33 -0.06
C ASN A 36 -16.42 16.34 0.98
N THR A 37 -16.94 15.86 2.11
CA THR A 37 -17.49 16.71 3.16
C THR A 37 -16.43 17.66 3.68
N GLY A 38 -16.79 18.94 3.81
CA GLY A 38 -15.86 20.07 3.93
C GLY A 38 -14.73 19.86 4.93
N ILE A 39 -13.54 19.53 4.43
CA ILE A 39 -12.32 19.41 5.23
C ILE A 39 -11.81 20.82 5.49
N ASN A 40 -11.32 21.07 6.71
CA ASN A 40 -10.64 22.31 7.06
C ASN A 40 -9.20 22.30 6.48
N PHE A 41 -9.10 22.36 5.15
CA PHE A 41 -7.87 22.20 4.36
C PHE A 41 -6.78 23.22 4.70
N SER A 42 -7.16 24.36 5.27
CA SER A 42 -6.25 25.39 5.81
C SER A 42 -5.16 24.80 6.72
N LYS A 43 -5.51 23.81 7.57
CA LYS A 43 -4.56 23.13 8.46
C LYS A 43 -3.54 22.22 7.76
N TYR A 44 -3.75 21.91 6.48
CA TYR A 44 -2.83 21.08 5.71
C TYR A 44 -1.78 21.91 4.96
N GLU A 45 -1.98 23.21 4.76
CA GLU A 45 -1.02 24.05 4.01
C GLU A 45 0.32 24.21 4.74
N ASP A 46 0.31 24.21 6.08
CA ASP A 46 1.50 24.33 6.93
C ASP A 46 2.33 23.05 7.04
N ILE A 47 1.92 21.93 6.41
CA ILE A 47 2.67 20.67 6.49
C ILE A 47 3.95 20.80 5.64
N PRO A 48 5.15 20.68 6.24
CA PRO A 48 6.40 20.81 5.49
C PRO A 48 6.53 19.65 4.49
N VAL A 49 6.93 19.98 3.27
CA VAL A 49 7.18 19.00 2.20
C VAL A 49 8.62 19.12 1.71
N GLU A 50 9.37 18.02 1.82
CA GLU A 50 10.73 17.90 1.31
C GLU A 50 10.72 17.01 0.05
N ALA A 51 11.23 17.54 -1.06
CA ALA A 51 11.39 16.81 -2.32
C ALA A 51 12.88 16.75 -2.69
N THR A 52 13.44 15.55 -2.83
CA THR A 52 14.88 15.34 -3.07
C THR A 52 15.11 14.39 -4.24
N GLY A 53 16.08 14.74 -5.10
CA GLY A 53 16.42 14.02 -6.31
C GLY A 53 17.04 14.95 -7.35
N ASP A 54 17.50 14.40 -8.47
CA ASP A 54 18.03 15.23 -9.57
C ASP A 54 16.90 15.99 -10.25
N ASN A 55 17.09 17.28 -10.54
CA ASN A 55 16.16 18.13 -11.31
C ASN A 55 14.69 17.99 -10.87
N VAL A 56 14.40 18.25 -9.59
CA VAL A 56 13.03 18.25 -9.04
C VAL A 56 12.21 19.38 -9.71
N PRO A 57 11.07 19.08 -10.37
CA PRO A 57 10.17 20.11 -10.89
C PRO A 57 9.61 21.01 -9.78
N PRO A 58 9.28 22.27 -10.07
CA PRO A 58 8.57 23.14 -9.13
C PRO A 58 7.20 22.54 -8.76
N HIS A 59 6.75 22.80 -7.54
CA HIS A 59 5.40 22.46 -7.09
C HIS A 59 4.36 23.41 -7.70
N ILE A 60 3.11 22.93 -7.80
CA ILE A 60 1.94 23.75 -8.14
C ILE A 60 1.25 24.25 -6.87
N ASN A 61 0.52 25.36 -6.96
CA ASN A 61 -0.33 25.90 -5.90
C ASN A 61 -1.81 25.61 -6.19
N THR A 62 -2.22 25.69 -7.46
CA THR A 62 -3.58 25.35 -7.95
C THR A 62 -3.50 24.23 -9.00
N PHE A 63 -4.65 23.63 -9.34
CA PHE A 63 -4.71 22.69 -10.46
C PHE A 63 -4.51 23.38 -11.83
N ASP A 64 -4.81 24.68 -11.93
CA ASP A 64 -4.66 25.49 -13.16
C ASP A 64 -3.18 25.84 -13.48
N ASP A 65 -2.24 25.65 -12.54
CA ASP A 65 -0.80 25.89 -12.75
C ASP A 65 -0.13 24.86 -13.69
N ILE A 66 -0.86 23.83 -14.14
CA ILE A 66 -0.35 22.76 -14.99
C ILE A 66 -1.35 22.36 -16.08
N GLU A 67 -0.86 22.10 -17.30
CA GLU A 67 -1.71 21.78 -18.45
C GLU A 67 -2.31 20.36 -18.35
N LEU A 68 -3.56 20.29 -17.89
CA LEU A 68 -4.38 19.09 -17.84
C LEU A 68 -5.26 18.99 -19.10
N THR A 69 -5.84 17.81 -19.35
CA THR A 69 -6.86 17.66 -20.41
C THR A 69 -8.22 18.12 -19.90
N GLU A 70 -9.07 18.59 -20.81
CA GLU A 70 -10.43 19.05 -20.52
C GLU A 70 -11.24 18.01 -19.70
N ILE A 71 -11.04 16.71 -19.97
CA ILE A 71 -11.59 15.59 -19.20
C ILE A 71 -11.19 15.67 -17.72
N ILE A 72 -9.91 15.83 -17.43
CA ILE A 72 -9.38 15.86 -16.07
C ILE A 72 -9.83 17.13 -15.35
N GLU A 73 -9.75 18.29 -16.00
CA GLU A 73 -10.23 19.56 -15.43
C GLU A 73 -11.73 19.52 -15.09
N ASN A 74 -12.55 18.96 -15.99
CA ASN A 74 -13.99 18.80 -15.76
C ASN A 74 -14.25 17.87 -14.57
N ASN A 75 -13.53 16.76 -14.46
CA ASN A 75 -13.73 15.78 -13.39
C ASN A 75 -13.18 16.25 -12.02
N ILE A 76 -12.12 17.07 -11.99
CA ILE A 76 -11.64 17.76 -10.77
C ILE A 76 -12.71 18.73 -10.25
N LYS A 77 -13.30 19.53 -11.16
CA LYS A 77 -14.39 20.48 -10.83
C LYS A 77 -15.64 19.75 -10.34
N LEU A 78 -16.07 18.67 -11.00
CA LEU A 78 -17.20 17.84 -10.56
C LEU A 78 -16.95 17.12 -9.21
N ALA A 79 -15.70 16.79 -8.90
CA ALA A 79 -15.32 16.22 -7.61
C ALA A 79 -15.26 17.25 -6.46
N ASN A 80 -15.37 18.55 -6.75
CA ASN A 80 -15.18 19.68 -5.83
C ASN A 80 -13.78 19.68 -5.18
N TYR A 81 -12.74 19.51 -6.01
CA TYR A 81 -11.34 19.55 -5.55
C TYR A 81 -10.78 20.96 -5.81
N ASP A 82 -11.09 21.90 -4.91
CA ASP A 82 -10.79 23.33 -5.09
C ASP A 82 -9.28 23.64 -5.09
N VAL A 83 -8.53 23.01 -4.19
CA VAL A 83 -7.08 23.26 -3.97
C VAL A 83 -6.35 21.92 -3.84
N PRO A 84 -5.20 21.72 -4.52
CA PRO A 84 -4.39 20.52 -4.35
C PRO A 84 -3.83 20.40 -2.93
N THR A 85 -3.89 19.20 -2.34
CA THR A 85 -3.27 18.90 -1.04
C THR A 85 -1.73 18.93 -1.13
N PRO A 86 -0.96 19.01 -0.03
CA PRO A 86 0.50 19.11 -0.08
C PRO A 86 1.19 17.99 -0.87
N VAL A 87 0.69 16.74 -0.78
CA VAL A 87 1.23 15.64 -1.61
C VAL A 87 0.90 15.81 -3.09
N GLN A 88 -0.26 16.38 -3.43
CA GLN A 88 -0.69 16.65 -4.81
C GLN A 88 0.11 17.81 -5.42
N LYS A 89 0.32 18.90 -4.66
CA LYS A 89 1.11 20.09 -5.06
C LYS A 89 2.49 19.71 -5.61
N TYR A 90 3.13 18.67 -5.05
CA TYR A 90 4.44 18.20 -5.50
C TYR A 90 4.36 16.98 -6.42
N ALA A 91 3.56 15.96 -6.11
CA ALA A 91 3.56 14.73 -6.90
C ALA A 91 2.98 14.92 -8.31
N ILE A 92 1.95 15.75 -8.50
CA ILE A 92 1.34 15.97 -9.82
C ILE A 92 2.36 16.49 -10.85
N PRO A 93 3.10 17.61 -10.62
CA PRO A 93 4.10 18.07 -11.57
C PRO A 93 5.29 17.10 -11.73
N ILE A 94 5.68 16.39 -10.67
CA ILE A 94 6.72 15.34 -10.78
C ILE A 94 6.28 14.23 -11.73
N VAL A 95 5.08 13.67 -11.54
CA VAL A 95 4.58 12.57 -12.38
C VAL A 95 4.34 13.05 -13.80
N MET A 96 3.82 14.26 -13.99
CA MET A 96 3.66 14.90 -15.30
C MET A 96 4.97 15.07 -16.06
N SER A 97 6.11 15.23 -15.37
CA SER A 97 7.45 15.29 -15.98
C SER A 97 8.04 13.92 -16.37
N GLY A 98 7.29 12.82 -16.20
CA GLY A 98 7.73 11.47 -16.54
C GLY A 98 8.74 10.87 -15.55
N ARG A 99 8.83 11.42 -14.34
CA ARG A 99 9.77 10.97 -13.30
C ARG A 99 9.13 9.97 -12.34
N ASP A 100 9.89 8.96 -11.94
CA ASP A 100 9.49 8.03 -10.88
C ASP A 100 9.40 8.74 -9.52
N VAL A 101 8.55 8.21 -8.64
CA VAL A 101 8.26 8.83 -7.34
C VAL A 101 8.32 7.81 -6.22
N MET A 102 9.02 8.14 -5.14
CA MET A 102 8.84 7.50 -3.83
C MET A 102 8.23 8.54 -2.88
N ALA A 103 6.94 8.41 -2.58
CA ALA A 103 6.19 9.36 -1.76
C ALA A 103 5.84 8.77 -0.38
N CYS A 104 6.42 9.35 0.66
CA CYS A 104 6.11 9.09 2.05
C CYS A 104 5.09 10.12 2.54
N ALA A 105 3.82 9.70 2.64
CA ALA A 105 2.72 10.55 3.05
C ALA A 105 1.64 9.74 3.80
N GLN A 106 1.07 10.35 4.85
CA GLN A 106 0.08 9.72 5.72
C GLN A 106 -1.22 9.36 4.99
N THR A 107 -2.02 8.44 5.56
CA THR A 107 -3.36 8.11 5.03
C THR A 107 -4.29 9.32 5.11
N GLY A 108 -5.10 9.55 4.08
CA GLY A 108 -6.00 10.71 4.04
C GLY A 108 -5.35 12.02 3.56
N SER A 109 -4.07 12.00 3.15
CA SER A 109 -3.38 13.16 2.57
C SER A 109 -3.75 13.47 1.11
N GLY A 110 -4.59 12.66 0.45
CA GLY A 110 -4.98 12.85 -0.95
C GLY A 110 -4.12 12.11 -1.99
N LYS A 111 -3.31 11.12 -1.56
CA LYS A 111 -2.40 10.32 -2.41
C LYS A 111 -3.05 9.76 -3.69
N THR A 112 -4.28 9.26 -3.59
CA THR A 112 -5.01 8.63 -4.69
C THR A 112 -5.16 9.56 -5.90
N ALA A 113 -5.60 10.80 -5.70
CA ALA A 113 -5.66 11.79 -6.78
C ALA A 113 -4.27 12.26 -7.23
N ALA A 114 -3.29 12.30 -6.31
CA ALA A 114 -1.92 12.70 -6.60
C ALA A 114 -1.23 11.81 -7.65
N PHE A 115 -1.62 10.53 -7.78
CA PHE A 115 -1.22 9.66 -8.89
C PHE A 115 -2.28 9.51 -9.99
N LEU A 116 -3.58 9.40 -9.67
CA LEU A 116 -4.60 9.18 -10.70
C LEU A 116 -4.73 10.34 -11.68
N VAL A 117 -4.70 11.59 -11.19
CA VAL A 117 -4.82 12.80 -12.03
C VAL A 117 -3.73 12.83 -13.12
N PRO A 118 -2.42 12.81 -12.80
CA PRO A 118 -1.37 12.89 -13.82
C PRO A 118 -1.28 11.62 -14.68
N ILE A 119 -1.51 10.42 -14.12
CA ILE A 119 -1.48 9.17 -14.89
C ILE A 119 -2.60 9.15 -15.94
N LEU A 120 -3.84 9.46 -15.55
CA LEU A 120 -4.96 9.48 -16.49
C LEU A 120 -4.79 10.61 -17.52
N ASN A 121 -4.31 11.78 -17.10
CA ASN A 121 -3.96 12.88 -18.00
C ASN A 121 -3.01 12.44 -19.12
N GLN A 122 -1.90 11.79 -18.76
CA GLN A 122 -0.92 11.26 -19.72
C GLN A 122 -1.49 10.08 -20.54
N MET A 123 -2.35 9.25 -19.95
CA MET A 123 -3.06 8.21 -20.70
C MET A 123 -3.99 8.79 -21.78
N TYR A 124 -4.67 9.93 -21.51
CA TYR A 124 -5.47 10.64 -22.51
C TYR A 124 -4.60 11.26 -23.59
N LYS A 125 -3.58 12.05 -23.22
CA LYS A 125 -2.69 12.73 -24.18
C LYS A 125 -1.94 11.75 -25.10
N HIS A 126 -1.59 10.55 -24.62
CA HIS A 126 -0.85 9.54 -25.38
C HIS A 126 -1.67 8.33 -25.87
N GLY A 127 -3.01 8.38 -25.76
CA GLY A 127 -3.91 7.34 -26.25
C GLY A 127 -3.58 5.90 -25.80
N VAL A 128 -3.94 4.92 -26.64
CA VAL A 128 -3.75 3.48 -26.36
C VAL A 128 -2.65 2.85 -27.20
N THR A 129 -1.79 2.04 -26.58
CA THR A 129 -0.83 1.20 -27.30
C THR A 129 -1.54 -0.03 -27.88
N PRO A 130 -1.38 -0.35 -29.19
CA PRO A 130 -1.91 -1.59 -29.76
C PRO A 130 -1.39 -2.83 -29.02
N PRO A 131 -2.16 -3.92 -28.96
CA PRO A 131 -1.69 -5.14 -28.34
C PRO A 131 -0.63 -5.87 -29.20
N PRO A 132 0.27 -6.67 -28.59
CA PRO A 132 1.28 -7.44 -29.32
C PRO A 132 0.68 -8.34 -30.41
N GLN A 133 1.29 -8.34 -31.59
CA GLN A 133 0.74 -8.95 -32.81
C GLN A 133 0.52 -10.47 -32.72
N ASN A 134 1.35 -11.20 -31.97
CA ASN A 134 1.27 -12.67 -31.82
C ASN A 134 0.20 -13.12 -30.82
N ARG A 135 -1.04 -12.64 -30.94
CA ARG A 135 -2.18 -13.11 -30.15
C ARG A 135 -2.85 -14.34 -30.78
N PRO A 136 -3.09 -15.42 -30.02
CA PRO A 136 -4.07 -16.43 -30.40
C PRO A 136 -5.46 -15.77 -30.49
N PHE A 137 -6.13 -15.88 -31.64
CA PHE A 137 -7.45 -15.29 -31.90
C PHE A 137 -8.55 -15.63 -30.87
N ASN A 138 -8.34 -16.69 -30.08
CA ASN A 138 -9.35 -17.27 -29.18
C ASN A 138 -9.23 -16.85 -27.70
N ARG A 139 -8.39 -15.87 -27.34
CA ARG A 139 -8.29 -15.36 -25.95
C ARG A 139 -8.46 -13.84 -25.90
N ARG A 140 -9.52 -13.37 -25.22
CA ARG A 140 -9.78 -11.96 -24.86
C ARG A 140 -8.85 -11.47 -23.73
N LYS A 141 -7.53 -11.52 -23.97
CA LYS A 141 -6.52 -11.00 -23.04
C LYS A 141 -6.50 -9.47 -23.10
N GLN A 142 -6.63 -8.81 -21.96
CA GLN A 142 -6.53 -7.35 -21.82
C GLN A 142 -5.10 -6.93 -21.52
N TYR A 143 -4.71 -5.74 -21.98
CA TYR A 143 -3.36 -5.19 -21.87
C TYR A 143 -3.49 -3.75 -21.36
N PRO A 144 -3.58 -3.54 -20.04
CA PRO A 144 -3.74 -2.21 -19.45
C PRO A 144 -2.50 -1.34 -19.72
N LEU A 145 -2.70 -0.03 -19.62
CA LEU A 145 -1.66 0.99 -19.72
C LEU A 145 -1.21 1.47 -18.34
N GLY A 146 -2.10 1.41 -17.36
CA GLY A 146 -1.80 1.64 -15.95
C GLY A 146 -2.14 0.42 -15.08
N LEU A 147 -1.31 0.18 -14.07
CA LEU A 147 -1.55 -0.79 -13.00
C LEU A 147 -1.35 -0.11 -11.64
N VAL A 148 -2.35 -0.20 -10.78
CA VAL A 148 -2.25 0.17 -9.36
C VAL A 148 -2.36 -1.11 -8.52
N LEU A 149 -1.30 -1.43 -7.78
CA LEU A 149 -1.29 -2.44 -6.75
C LEU A 149 -1.66 -1.78 -5.41
N ALA A 150 -2.65 -2.37 -4.73
CA ALA A 150 -3.03 -2.03 -3.38
C ALA A 150 -3.01 -3.31 -2.53
N PRO A 151 -2.68 -3.25 -1.23
CA PRO A 151 -2.64 -4.43 -0.37
C PRO A 151 -3.96 -5.18 -0.34
N THR A 152 -5.09 -4.46 -0.31
CA THR A 152 -6.37 -5.03 0.14
C THR A 152 -7.55 -4.67 -0.76
N ARG A 153 -8.63 -5.46 -0.65
CA ARG A 153 -9.84 -5.34 -1.48
C ARG A 153 -10.47 -3.96 -1.38
N GLU A 154 -10.51 -3.41 -0.19
CA GLU A 154 -11.28 -2.21 0.13
C GLU A 154 -10.54 -0.96 -0.37
N LEU A 155 -9.21 -0.89 -0.17
CA LEU A 155 -8.38 0.15 -0.78
C LEU A 155 -8.36 0.03 -2.32
N ALA A 156 -8.28 -1.19 -2.87
CA ALA A 156 -8.41 -1.40 -4.31
C ALA A 156 -9.79 -0.94 -4.85
N THR A 157 -10.87 -1.14 -4.08
CA THR A 157 -12.21 -0.65 -4.42
C THR A 157 -12.26 0.88 -4.33
N GLN A 158 -11.73 1.49 -3.26
CA GLN A 158 -11.70 2.94 -3.10
C GLN A 158 -10.93 3.64 -4.24
N ILE A 159 -9.74 3.15 -4.58
CA ILE A 159 -8.95 3.67 -5.71
C ILE A 159 -9.70 3.46 -7.05
N PHE A 160 -10.41 2.34 -7.22
CA PHE A 160 -11.23 2.10 -8.40
C PHE A 160 -12.43 3.07 -8.50
N GLU A 161 -13.12 3.36 -7.39
CA GLU A 161 -14.21 4.33 -7.36
C GLU A 161 -13.73 5.74 -7.70
N GLU A 162 -12.59 6.19 -7.13
CA GLU A 162 -11.92 7.42 -7.54
C GLU A 162 -11.48 7.39 -9.02
N SER A 163 -10.97 6.25 -9.50
CA SER A 163 -10.61 6.08 -10.91
C SER A 163 -11.82 6.25 -11.84
N LYS A 164 -13.02 5.84 -11.44
CA LYS A 164 -14.25 6.07 -12.22
C LYS A 164 -14.60 7.56 -12.30
N LYS A 165 -14.44 8.33 -11.22
CA LYS A 165 -14.64 9.79 -11.23
C LYS A 165 -13.74 10.46 -12.26
N PHE A 166 -12.43 10.20 -12.21
CA PHE A 166 -11.48 10.80 -13.16
C PHE A 166 -11.60 10.23 -14.59
N CYS A 167 -12.18 9.03 -14.76
CA CYS A 167 -12.53 8.48 -16.08
C CYS A 167 -13.91 8.89 -16.60
N TYR A 168 -14.69 9.69 -15.87
CA TYR A 168 -16.00 10.17 -16.33
C TYR A 168 -15.83 10.96 -17.64
N ARG A 169 -16.81 10.79 -18.54
CA ARG A 169 -16.82 11.34 -19.92
C ARG A 169 -15.54 11.08 -20.73
N SER A 170 -14.85 9.97 -20.48
CA SER A 170 -13.65 9.56 -21.22
C SER A 170 -13.82 8.21 -21.94
N ARG A 171 -12.94 7.95 -22.91
CA ARG A 171 -12.84 6.63 -23.59
C ARG A 171 -12.00 5.61 -22.81
N MET A 172 -11.38 6.00 -21.69
CA MET A 172 -10.62 5.09 -20.82
C MET A 172 -11.54 4.32 -19.88
N ARG A 173 -11.11 3.13 -19.46
CA ARG A 173 -11.91 2.22 -18.63
C ARG A 173 -11.08 1.61 -17.49
N PRO A 174 -11.36 1.95 -16.23
CA PRO A 174 -10.77 1.27 -15.10
C PRO A 174 -11.44 -0.10 -14.89
N CYS A 175 -10.73 -1.04 -14.25
CA CYS A 175 -11.25 -2.29 -13.72
C CYS A 175 -10.63 -2.58 -12.34
N VAL A 176 -11.32 -3.36 -11.51
CA VAL A 176 -10.84 -3.76 -10.19
C VAL A 176 -10.73 -5.28 -10.04
N LEU A 177 -9.62 -5.76 -9.47
CA LEU A 177 -9.29 -7.18 -9.31
C LEU A 177 -8.82 -7.50 -7.88
N TYR A 178 -9.69 -8.07 -7.05
CA TYR A 178 -9.34 -8.46 -5.68
C TYR A 178 -9.89 -9.84 -5.28
N GLY A 179 -9.30 -10.45 -4.23
CA GLY A 179 -9.69 -11.75 -3.67
C GLY A 179 -11.07 -11.75 -2.99
N GLY A 180 -11.60 -12.94 -2.67
CA GLY A 180 -12.91 -13.08 -1.99
C GLY A 180 -14.15 -12.97 -2.89
N ASN A 181 -14.09 -12.20 -3.99
CA ASN A 181 -15.20 -12.12 -4.97
C ASN A 181 -15.08 -13.13 -6.12
N ASN A 182 -16.22 -13.38 -6.78
CA ASN A 182 -16.38 -14.29 -7.91
C ASN A 182 -15.41 -13.95 -9.06
N THR A 183 -14.43 -14.82 -9.29
CA THR A 183 -13.42 -14.69 -10.35
C THR A 183 -14.07 -14.58 -11.74
N GLN A 184 -15.19 -15.27 -12.00
CA GLN A 184 -15.87 -15.24 -13.31
C GLN A 184 -16.49 -13.87 -13.61
N GLU A 185 -16.96 -13.13 -12.62
CA GLU A 185 -17.48 -11.78 -12.80
C GLU A 185 -16.37 -10.80 -13.15
N GLN A 186 -15.25 -10.84 -12.42
CA GLN A 186 -14.06 -10.04 -12.76
C GLN A 186 -13.51 -10.38 -14.15
N MET A 187 -13.52 -11.66 -14.55
CA MET A 187 -13.15 -12.07 -15.93
C MET A 187 -14.11 -11.49 -16.99
N ARG A 188 -15.42 -11.47 -16.73
CA ARG A 188 -16.43 -10.87 -17.63
C ARG A 188 -16.31 -9.36 -17.70
N GLU A 189 -15.92 -8.69 -16.61
CA GLU A 189 -15.66 -7.25 -16.62
C GLU A 189 -14.39 -6.91 -17.40
N LEU A 190 -13.31 -7.70 -17.27
CA LEU A 190 -12.13 -7.56 -18.14
C LEU A 190 -12.47 -7.78 -19.62
N ASP A 191 -13.35 -8.73 -19.94
CA ASP A 191 -13.77 -9.02 -21.33
C ASP A 191 -14.53 -7.87 -22.03
N ARG A 192 -14.86 -6.78 -21.30
CA ARG A 192 -15.43 -5.54 -21.85
C ARG A 192 -14.37 -4.47 -22.19
N GLY A 193 -13.09 -4.76 -22.01
CA GLY A 193 -11.99 -3.81 -22.21
C GLY A 193 -11.48 -3.22 -20.89
N CYS A 194 -10.18 -2.97 -20.80
CA CYS A 194 -9.53 -2.43 -19.61
C CYS A 194 -8.28 -1.64 -19.97
N HIS A 195 -8.19 -0.40 -19.48
CA HIS A 195 -7.08 0.52 -19.73
C HIS A 195 -6.29 0.83 -18.45
N LEU A 196 -6.95 0.79 -17.28
CA LEU A 196 -6.34 0.92 -15.95
C LEU A 196 -6.82 -0.26 -15.09
N VAL A 197 -5.90 -1.00 -14.47
CA VAL A 197 -6.23 -2.03 -13.48
C VAL A 197 -5.87 -1.54 -12.09
N VAL A 198 -6.81 -1.67 -11.16
CA VAL A 198 -6.55 -1.57 -9.72
C VAL A 198 -6.67 -2.98 -9.12
N ALA A 199 -5.66 -3.47 -8.41
CA ALA A 199 -5.66 -4.87 -7.99
C ALA A 199 -4.96 -5.16 -6.66
N THR A 200 -5.39 -6.24 -6.00
CA THR A 200 -4.55 -6.91 -5.00
C THR A 200 -3.59 -7.89 -5.68
N PRO A 201 -2.31 -7.98 -5.26
CA PRO A 201 -1.29 -8.77 -5.97
C PRO A 201 -1.73 -10.20 -6.32
N GLY A 202 -2.21 -10.97 -5.34
CA GLY A 202 -2.59 -12.38 -5.57
C GLY A 202 -3.75 -12.60 -6.56
N ARG A 203 -4.69 -11.64 -6.70
CA ARG A 203 -5.78 -11.76 -7.69
C ARG A 203 -5.30 -11.32 -9.08
N LEU A 204 -4.38 -10.36 -9.17
CA LEU A 204 -3.75 -10.01 -10.45
C LEU A 204 -2.93 -11.19 -11.00
N GLU A 205 -2.13 -11.83 -10.16
CA GLU A 205 -1.33 -13.01 -10.52
C GLU A 205 -2.20 -14.14 -11.09
N ASP A 206 -3.34 -14.45 -10.44
CA ASP A 206 -4.34 -15.41 -10.95
C ASP A 206 -4.87 -15.03 -12.35
N MET A 207 -5.14 -13.74 -12.60
CA MET A 207 -5.62 -13.26 -13.90
C MET A 207 -4.53 -13.26 -14.99
N ILE A 208 -3.26 -13.08 -14.62
CA ILE A 208 -2.10 -13.23 -15.51
C ILE A 208 -1.91 -14.71 -15.88
N MET A 209 -1.90 -15.62 -14.88
CA MET A 209 -1.77 -17.07 -15.11
C MET A 209 -2.91 -17.63 -15.99
N ARG A 210 -4.14 -17.15 -15.80
CA ARG A 210 -5.29 -17.49 -16.66
C ARG A 210 -5.20 -16.89 -18.08
N GLY A 211 -4.21 -16.04 -18.35
CA GLY A 211 -4.04 -15.35 -19.64
C GLY A 211 -5.14 -14.33 -19.94
N LYS A 212 -5.75 -13.74 -18.89
CA LYS A 212 -6.77 -12.67 -19.01
C LYS A 212 -6.16 -11.27 -18.97
N VAL A 213 -5.04 -11.09 -18.28
CA VAL A 213 -4.28 -9.83 -18.24
C VAL A 213 -2.88 -10.05 -18.79
N GLY A 214 -2.34 -9.07 -19.49
CA GLY A 214 -0.94 -8.95 -19.90
C GLY A 214 -0.40 -7.60 -19.49
N LEU A 215 0.84 -7.58 -19.03
CA LEU A 215 1.50 -6.36 -18.55
C LEU A 215 2.38 -5.72 -19.63
N ASP A 216 2.40 -6.31 -20.82
CA ASP A 216 3.27 -5.96 -21.95
C ASP A 216 3.11 -4.49 -22.42
N ASN A 217 1.98 -3.82 -22.09
CA ASN A 217 1.68 -2.43 -22.46
C ASN A 217 1.68 -1.44 -21.27
N ILE A 218 2.13 -1.87 -20.07
CA ILE A 218 2.12 -1.01 -18.87
C ILE A 218 3.11 0.15 -19.03
N ARG A 219 2.57 1.37 -19.04
CA ARG A 219 3.32 2.64 -18.99
C ARG A 219 3.46 3.17 -17.57
N PHE A 220 2.48 2.89 -16.71
CA PHE A 220 2.41 3.40 -15.33
C PHE A 220 2.19 2.26 -14.33
N LEU A 221 3.11 2.12 -13.37
CA LEU A 221 2.98 1.22 -12.23
C LEU A 221 2.87 2.03 -10.95
N VAL A 222 1.85 1.76 -10.13
CA VAL A 222 1.67 2.36 -8.79
C VAL A 222 1.64 1.26 -7.74
N LEU A 223 2.37 1.42 -6.65
CA LEU A 223 2.24 0.63 -5.43
C LEU A 223 1.75 1.56 -4.32
N ASP A 224 0.48 1.48 -3.91
CA ASP A 224 -0.08 2.27 -2.80
C ASP A 224 -0.15 1.44 -1.51
N GLU A 225 0.16 2.07 -0.38
CA GLU A 225 0.48 1.42 0.90
C GLU A 225 1.51 0.27 0.73
N ALA A 226 2.65 0.59 0.10
CA ALA A 226 3.72 -0.37 -0.19
C ALA A 226 4.30 -1.05 1.08
N ASP A 227 4.45 -0.30 2.17
CA ASP A 227 4.79 -0.81 3.49
C ASP A 227 3.81 -1.89 3.96
N ARG A 228 2.51 -1.61 3.86
CA ARG A 228 1.45 -2.55 4.22
C ARG A 228 1.40 -3.78 3.30
N MET A 229 1.83 -3.67 2.03
CA MET A 229 1.98 -4.83 1.15
C MET A 229 3.11 -5.77 1.60
N LEU A 230 4.23 -5.21 2.08
CA LEU A 230 5.32 -6.02 2.66
C LEU A 230 4.91 -6.66 4.00
N ASP A 231 4.23 -5.91 4.89
CA ASP A 231 3.65 -6.43 6.14
C ASP A 231 2.75 -7.66 5.89
N MET A 232 2.01 -7.68 4.78
CA MET A 232 1.10 -8.76 4.40
C MET A 232 1.80 -9.92 3.65
N GLY A 233 3.12 -9.84 3.47
CA GLY A 233 3.91 -10.86 2.80
C GLY A 233 3.68 -10.92 1.28
N PHE A 234 3.24 -9.83 0.65
CA PHE A 234 3.02 -9.80 -0.81
C PHE A 234 4.27 -9.57 -1.65
N GLU A 235 5.45 -9.36 -1.04
CA GLU A 235 6.70 -9.11 -1.79
C GLU A 235 6.95 -10.15 -2.90
N PRO A 236 6.83 -11.48 -2.66
CA PRO A 236 7.10 -12.47 -3.69
C PRO A 236 6.11 -12.37 -4.87
N GLN A 237 4.84 -12.08 -4.60
CA GLN A 237 3.81 -11.85 -5.62
C GLN A 237 4.12 -10.59 -6.43
N ILE A 238 4.51 -9.50 -5.77
CA ILE A 238 4.84 -8.22 -6.41
C ILE A 238 6.06 -8.39 -7.32
N ARG A 239 7.13 -9.04 -6.85
CA ARG A 239 8.30 -9.36 -7.69
C ARG A 239 7.93 -10.19 -8.92
N ARG A 240 7.15 -11.27 -8.77
CA ARG A 240 6.66 -12.05 -9.93
C ARG A 240 5.80 -11.23 -10.91
N ILE A 241 5.02 -10.26 -10.41
CA ILE A 241 4.21 -9.35 -11.25
C ILE A 241 5.10 -8.34 -12.00
N VAL A 242 6.09 -7.74 -11.34
CA VAL A 242 6.91 -6.65 -11.90
C VAL A 242 8.08 -7.18 -12.74
N GLU A 243 8.77 -8.21 -12.25
CA GLU A 243 10.02 -8.72 -12.82
C GLU A 243 9.78 -9.90 -13.79
N GLU A 244 8.83 -10.79 -13.51
CA GLU A 244 8.64 -12.05 -14.26
C GLU A 244 7.48 -12.03 -15.28
N SER A 245 6.52 -11.12 -15.15
CA SER A 245 5.25 -11.15 -15.92
C SER A 245 5.24 -10.29 -17.21
N LYS A 246 6.40 -10.07 -17.82
CA LYS A 246 6.59 -9.28 -19.06
C LYS A 246 6.13 -7.81 -18.99
N MET A 247 6.20 -7.21 -17.81
CA MET A 247 6.08 -5.75 -17.70
C MET A 247 7.31 -5.08 -18.33
N PRO A 248 7.18 -3.92 -18.99
CA PRO A 248 8.34 -3.12 -19.41
C PRO A 248 9.27 -2.81 -18.24
N GLN A 249 10.58 -2.69 -18.50
CA GLN A 249 11.59 -2.60 -17.46
C GLN A 249 11.57 -1.26 -16.71
N THR A 250 12.20 -1.24 -15.53
CA THR A 250 12.36 -0.04 -14.71
C THR A 250 13.12 1.03 -15.51
N GLY A 251 12.47 2.16 -15.82
CA GLY A 251 12.97 3.21 -16.73
C GLY A 251 12.34 3.21 -18.13
N GLU A 252 11.69 2.13 -18.57
CA GLU A 252 10.84 2.10 -19.77
C GLU A 252 9.37 2.42 -19.44
N ARG A 253 8.94 2.03 -18.23
CA ARG A 253 7.70 2.46 -17.57
C ARG A 253 8.02 3.50 -16.50
N GLN A 254 7.04 4.34 -16.18
CA GLN A 254 7.06 5.19 -14.99
C GLN A 254 6.52 4.40 -13.79
N THR A 255 7.24 4.43 -12.67
CA THR A 255 6.87 3.73 -11.43
C THR A 255 6.72 4.70 -10.26
N LEU A 256 5.66 4.53 -9.49
CA LEU A 256 5.31 5.36 -8.34
C LEU A 256 5.08 4.45 -7.13
N MET A 257 5.70 4.77 -6.00
CA MET A 257 5.51 4.09 -4.73
C MET A 257 4.98 5.07 -3.69
N PHE A 258 3.87 4.73 -3.05
CA PHE A 258 3.26 5.51 -1.97
C PHE A 258 3.24 4.67 -0.68
N SER A 259 3.72 5.26 0.40
CA SER A 259 3.94 4.59 1.69
C SER A 259 3.65 5.56 2.84
N ALA A 260 3.30 5.06 4.03
CA ALA A 260 3.22 5.90 5.23
C ALA A 260 4.58 5.95 5.96
N THR A 261 5.29 4.82 5.93
CA THR A 261 6.59 4.57 6.55
C THR A 261 7.67 4.36 5.49
N PHE A 262 8.95 4.41 5.88
CA PHE A 262 10.08 4.13 4.97
C PHE A 262 11.15 3.23 5.61
N PRO A 263 10.78 2.02 6.09
CA PRO A 263 11.72 1.06 6.65
C PRO A 263 12.68 0.53 5.57
N LYS A 264 13.77 -0.12 6.00
CA LYS A 264 14.83 -0.65 5.11
C LYS A 264 14.28 -1.51 3.97
N ALA A 265 13.30 -2.38 4.23
CA ALA A 265 12.69 -3.23 3.21
C ALA A 265 11.98 -2.42 2.10
N ILE A 266 11.38 -1.26 2.44
CA ILE A 266 10.77 -0.37 1.45
C ILE A 266 11.83 0.45 0.70
N GLN A 267 12.95 0.79 1.34
CA GLN A 267 14.09 1.42 0.66
C GLN A 267 14.74 0.47 -0.35
N GLU A 268 14.83 -0.82 -0.02
CA GLU A 268 15.31 -1.89 -0.92
C GLU A 268 14.33 -2.09 -2.09
N LEU A 269 13.03 -2.24 -1.82
CA LEU A 269 12.00 -2.34 -2.87
C LEU A 269 11.97 -1.12 -3.80
N ALA A 270 12.14 0.08 -3.24
CA ALA A 270 12.27 1.34 -3.99
C ALA A 270 13.54 1.38 -4.84
N SER A 271 14.66 0.81 -4.36
CA SER A 271 15.90 0.69 -5.12
C SER A 271 15.76 -0.20 -6.36
N ASP A 272 14.95 -1.26 -6.27
CA ASP A 272 14.77 -2.25 -7.33
C ASP A 272 13.79 -1.76 -8.41
N PHE A 273 12.70 -1.10 -8.00
CA PHE A 273 11.57 -0.82 -8.89
C PHE A 273 11.52 0.58 -9.49
N LEU A 274 12.30 1.54 -8.97
CA LEU A 274 12.21 2.95 -9.35
C LEU A 274 13.50 3.46 -10.04
N HIS A 275 13.35 4.11 -11.20
CA HIS A 275 14.46 4.67 -11.98
C HIS A 275 14.62 6.19 -11.73
N ASN A 276 15.79 6.63 -11.23
CA ASN A 276 16.11 8.05 -10.99
C ASN A 276 14.94 8.83 -10.32
N TYR A 277 14.30 8.20 -9.32
CA TYR A 277 13.11 8.73 -8.68
C TYR A 277 13.38 9.97 -7.84
N ILE A 278 12.34 10.79 -7.68
CA ILE A 278 12.29 11.87 -6.70
C ILE A 278 11.65 11.32 -5.41
N PHE A 279 12.36 11.46 -4.30
CA PHE A 279 11.85 11.15 -2.97
C PHE A 279 11.05 12.34 -2.46
N LEU A 280 9.80 12.09 -2.03
CA LEU A 280 8.88 13.10 -1.53
C LEU A 280 8.45 12.74 -0.11
N ALA A 281 8.91 13.50 0.89
CA ALA A 281 8.46 13.40 2.28
C ALA A 281 7.43 14.49 2.57
N VAL A 282 6.20 14.10 2.88
CA VAL A 282 5.11 15.01 3.26
C VAL A 282 4.89 14.91 4.76
N GLY A 283 5.26 15.97 5.48
CA GLY A 283 5.45 15.92 6.92
C GLY A 283 6.63 15.03 7.30
N ARG A 284 6.62 14.54 8.53
CA ARG A 284 7.68 13.66 9.06
C ARG A 284 7.38 12.20 8.71
N VAL A 285 8.29 11.56 7.97
CA VAL A 285 8.16 10.16 7.52
C VAL A 285 7.98 9.21 8.71
N GLY A 286 6.96 8.35 8.65
CA GLY A 286 6.63 7.40 9.72
C GLY A 286 5.98 8.00 10.98
N SER A 287 5.67 9.30 10.98
CA SER A 287 4.94 9.94 12.08
C SER A 287 3.41 9.87 11.89
N THR A 288 2.65 10.15 12.95
CA THR A 288 1.17 10.07 12.95
C THR A 288 0.53 11.43 12.65
N SER A 289 -0.79 11.43 12.40
CA SER A 289 -1.55 12.67 12.22
C SER A 289 -1.58 13.46 13.53
N VAL A 290 -1.21 14.74 13.48
CA VAL A 290 -1.23 15.67 14.64
C VAL A 290 -2.64 15.86 15.21
N ASN A 291 -3.67 15.50 14.44
CA ASN A 291 -5.07 15.53 14.87
C ASN A 291 -5.46 14.34 15.78
N ILE A 292 -4.53 13.44 16.13
CA ILE A 292 -4.78 12.29 17.00
C ILE A 292 -4.23 12.57 18.40
N THR A 293 -5.13 12.76 19.37
CA THR A 293 -4.79 12.79 20.79
C THR A 293 -4.43 11.37 21.25
N GLN A 294 -3.22 11.18 21.76
CA GLN A 294 -2.67 9.89 22.17
C GLN A 294 -2.54 9.82 23.69
N SER A 295 -3.13 8.81 24.32
CA SER A 295 -3.05 8.58 25.77
C SER A 295 -2.59 7.15 26.05
N ILE A 296 -1.52 7.00 26.82
CA ILE A 296 -0.97 5.68 27.19
C ILE A 296 -1.11 5.48 28.69
N PHE A 297 -1.78 4.40 29.09
CA PHE A 297 -2.02 4.05 30.49
C PHE A 297 -1.25 2.79 30.87
N TRP A 298 -0.68 2.77 32.07
CA TRP A 298 -0.19 1.52 32.66
C TRP A 298 -1.38 0.66 33.09
N VAL A 299 -1.53 -0.53 32.51
CA VAL A 299 -2.66 -1.42 32.82
C VAL A 299 -2.20 -2.88 32.81
N GLU A 300 -2.29 -3.54 33.96
CA GLU A 300 -1.99 -4.96 34.10
C GLU A 300 -2.98 -5.83 33.32
N GLU A 301 -2.54 -7.01 32.87
CA GLU A 301 -3.34 -7.90 32.00
C GLU A 301 -4.71 -8.27 32.58
N ASN A 302 -4.80 -8.41 33.91
CA ASN A 302 -6.05 -8.75 34.59
C ASN A 302 -7.03 -7.57 34.61
N ASP A 303 -6.52 -6.34 34.62
CA ASP A 303 -7.29 -5.11 34.81
C ASP A 303 -7.66 -4.44 33.47
N LYS A 304 -7.04 -4.85 32.35
CA LYS A 304 -7.39 -4.34 31.00
C LYS A 304 -8.90 -4.39 30.70
N ARG A 305 -9.62 -5.42 31.20
CA ARG A 305 -11.06 -5.57 30.97
C ARG A 305 -11.92 -4.58 31.74
N SER A 306 -11.60 -4.30 33.01
CA SER A 306 -12.30 -3.27 33.80
C SER A 306 -12.01 -1.88 33.24
N HIS A 307 -10.74 -1.55 33.01
CA HIS A 307 -10.35 -0.28 32.39
C HIS A 307 -10.99 -0.05 31.02
N LEU A 308 -11.22 -1.10 30.22
CA LEU A 308 -11.94 -1.00 28.95
C LEU A 308 -13.42 -0.66 29.16
N LEU A 309 -14.10 -1.26 30.14
CA LEU A 309 -15.50 -0.95 30.45
C LEU A 309 -15.65 0.50 30.94
N ASP A 310 -14.77 0.94 31.84
CA ASP A 310 -14.75 2.33 32.32
C ASP A 310 -14.53 3.30 31.15
N LEU A 311 -13.59 3.00 30.26
CA LEU A 311 -13.33 3.82 29.08
C LEU A 311 -14.53 3.87 28.13
N LEU A 312 -15.16 2.72 27.83
CA LEU A 312 -16.34 2.65 26.96
C LEU A 312 -17.58 3.33 27.57
N SER A 313 -17.73 3.34 28.90
CA SER A 313 -18.78 4.09 29.59
C SER A 313 -18.54 5.59 29.50
N ASN A 314 -17.33 6.06 29.83
CA ASN A 314 -16.96 7.47 29.67
C ASN A 314 -17.14 7.97 28.23
N ILE A 315 -16.84 7.13 27.23
CA ILE A 315 -17.07 7.45 25.81
C ILE A 315 -18.58 7.61 25.51
N LYS A 316 -19.45 6.76 26.06
CA LYS A 316 -20.91 6.92 25.90
C LYS A 316 -21.39 8.22 26.53
N ASP A 317 -21.03 8.46 27.80
CA ASP A 317 -21.48 9.63 28.58
C ASP A 317 -21.03 10.95 27.94
N GLN A 318 -19.83 11.00 27.37
CA GLN A 318 -19.31 12.18 26.65
C GLN A 318 -19.99 12.44 25.28
N ASN A 319 -20.81 11.51 24.79
CA ASN A 319 -21.43 11.55 23.47
C ASN A 319 -22.95 11.29 23.52
N GLU A 320 -23.60 11.56 24.66
CA GLU A 320 -25.06 11.50 24.79
C GLU A 320 -25.74 12.35 23.70
N GLY A 321 -26.46 11.69 22.78
CA GLY A 321 -27.13 12.30 21.62
C GLY A 321 -26.55 11.88 20.26
N ASP A 322 -25.27 11.53 20.18
CA ASP A 322 -24.53 11.19 18.94
C ASP A 322 -24.07 9.71 18.89
N GLU A 323 -24.83 8.81 19.53
CA GLU A 323 -24.46 7.38 19.68
C GLU A 323 -24.15 6.65 18.36
N LYS A 324 -24.75 7.10 17.24
CA LYS A 324 -24.54 6.49 15.91
C LYS A 324 -23.18 6.84 15.30
N ASP A 325 -22.58 7.96 15.70
CA ASP A 325 -21.36 8.51 15.08
C ASP A 325 -20.11 8.28 15.95
N CYS A 326 -20.28 7.84 17.20
CA CYS A 326 -19.18 7.54 18.13
C CYS A 326 -18.58 6.12 17.94
N LEU A 327 -18.10 5.83 16.73
CA LEU A 327 -17.49 4.53 16.39
C LEU A 327 -16.14 4.32 17.10
N THR A 328 -15.99 3.15 17.74
CA THR A 328 -14.80 2.75 18.52
C THR A 328 -14.18 1.46 17.99
N LEU A 329 -12.89 1.50 17.64
CA LEU A 329 -12.12 0.35 17.16
C LEU A 329 -11.13 -0.14 18.22
N ILE A 330 -11.29 -1.39 18.67
CA ILE A 330 -10.45 -2.01 19.69
C ILE A 330 -9.49 -3.00 19.02
N PHE A 331 -8.19 -2.83 19.22
CA PHE A 331 -7.14 -3.73 18.73
C PHE A 331 -6.67 -4.70 19.80
N VAL A 332 -6.67 -5.98 19.46
CA VAL A 332 -6.13 -7.09 20.26
C VAL A 332 -5.08 -7.87 19.46
N GLU A 333 -4.19 -8.57 20.16
CA GLU A 333 -3.10 -9.32 19.54
C GLU A 333 -3.59 -10.58 18.82
N THR A 334 -4.41 -11.39 19.51
CA THR A 334 -4.76 -12.74 19.04
C THR A 334 -6.25 -12.89 18.68
N LYS A 335 -6.54 -13.80 17.75
CA LYS A 335 -7.91 -14.13 17.31
C LYS A 335 -8.79 -14.58 18.48
N LYS A 336 -8.25 -15.45 19.34
CA LYS A 336 -8.93 -15.90 20.57
C LYS A 336 -9.22 -14.77 21.56
N SER A 337 -8.34 -13.76 21.63
CA SER A 337 -8.59 -12.56 22.43
C SER A 337 -9.75 -11.74 21.84
N ALA A 338 -9.85 -11.66 20.50
CA ALA A 338 -10.95 -10.96 19.83
C ALA A 338 -12.31 -11.60 20.13
N ASP A 339 -12.43 -12.93 20.00
CA ASP A 339 -13.66 -13.65 20.34
C ASP A 339 -14.00 -13.52 21.83
N ALA A 340 -13.03 -13.75 22.73
CA ALA A 340 -13.24 -13.66 24.17
C ALA A 340 -13.56 -12.24 24.68
N LEU A 341 -13.14 -11.20 23.95
CA LEU A 341 -13.45 -9.81 24.26
C LEU A 341 -14.80 -9.38 23.67
N GLU A 342 -15.18 -9.89 22.49
CA GLU A 342 -16.53 -9.75 21.92
C GLU A 342 -17.56 -10.35 22.88
N ASP A 343 -17.39 -11.61 23.30
CA ASP A 343 -18.27 -12.29 24.27
C ASP A 343 -18.34 -11.53 25.60
N PHE A 344 -17.20 -11.04 26.10
CA PHE A 344 -17.16 -10.26 27.35
C PHE A 344 -17.97 -8.96 27.22
N LEU A 345 -17.72 -8.16 26.19
CA LEU A 345 -18.42 -6.88 25.99
C LEU A 345 -19.92 -7.07 25.73
N TYR A 346 -20.30 -8.12 24.99
CA TYR A 346 -21.69 -8.47 24.75
C TYR A 346 -22.44 -8.81 26.05
N ASN A 347 -21.83 -9.60 26.95
CA ASN A 347 -22.40 -9.93 28.25
C ASN A 347 -22.54 -8.72 29.20
N TYR A 348 -21.80 -7.64 28.96
CA TYR A 348 -21.94 -6.35 29.66
C TYR A 348 -22.82 -5.33 28.89
N ASN A 349 -23.68 -5.80 27.98
CA ASN A 349 -24.63 -4.98 27.20
C ASN A 349 -23.98 -3.91 26.31
N HIS A 350 -22.76 -4.13 25.80
CA HIS A 350 -22.21 -3.31 24.72
C HIS A 350 -22.54 -3.93 23.36
N PRO A 351 -23.19 -3.21 22.43
CA PRO A 351 -23.40 -3.70 21.06
C PRO A 351 -22.06 -3.73 20.33
N VAL A 352 -21.51 -4.92 20.16
CA VAL A 352 -20.16 -5.20 19.68
C VAL A 352 -20.19 -6.17 18.50
N THR A 353 -19.13 -6.16 17.71
CA THR A 353 -18.84 -7.21 16.72
C THR A 353 -17.32 -7.39 16.58
N SER A 354 -16.84 -8.54 16.10
CA SER A 354 -15.40 -8.80 15.92
C SER A 354 -14.95 -9.10 14.48
N ILE A 355 -13.66 -8.88 14.23
CA ILE A 355 -13.03 -9.14 12.93
C ILE A 355 -11.61 -9.71 13.09
N HIS A 356 -11.42 -10.94 12.60
CA HIS A 356 -10.14 -11.63 12.69
C HIS A 356 -9.96 -12.68 11.59
N GLY A 357 -8.77 -13.26 11.53
CA GLY A 357 -8.33 -14.15 10.46
C GLY A 357 -9.15 -15.43 10.26
N ASP A 358 -9.91 -15.87 11.26
CA ASP A 358 -10.72 -17.11 11.18
C ASP A 358 -12.19 -16.87 10.85
N ARG A 359 -12.66 -15.60 10.92
CA ARG A 359 -13.98 -15.22 10.37
C ARG A 359 -13.95 -15.34 8.85
N THR A 360 -15.00 -15.92 8.27
CA THR A 360 -15.20 -15.99 6.81
C THR A 360 -15.37 -14.61 6.20
N GLN A 361 -15.09 -14.46 4.91
CA GLN A 361 -15.21 -13.16 4.22
C GLN A 361 -16.63 -12.56 4.32
N LYS A 362 -17.67 -13.41 4.33
CA LYS A 362 -19.06 -12.97 4.50
C LYS A 362 -19.29 -12.36 5.89
N GLU A 363 -18.84 -13.04 6.95
CA GLU A 363 -18.96 -12.55 8.33
C GLU A 363 -18.18 -11.25 8.54
N ARG A 364 -17.01 -11.11 7.89
CA ARG A 364 -16.22 -9.87 7.91
C ARG A 364 -16.98 -8.70 7.28
N GLU A 365 -17.62 -8.92 6.13
CA GLU A 365 -18.43 -7.90 5.45
C GLU A 365 -19.69 -7.55 6.25
N GLU A 366 -20.29 -8.51 6.95
CA GLU A 366 -21.44 -8.31 7.83
C GLU A 366 -21.09 -7.55 9.12
N ALA A 367 -19.97 -7.88 9.78
CA ALA A 367 -19.44 -7.16 10.93
C ALA A 367 -19.13 -5.70 10.58
N LEU A 368 -18.43 -5.45 9.45
CA LEU A 368 -18.18 -4.10 8.96
C LEU A 368 -19.47 -3.34 8.64
N LYS A 369 -20.51 -4.02 8.12
CA LYS A 369 -21.80 -3.41 7.84
C LYS A 369 -22.50 -2.95 9.13
N PHE A 370 -22.52 -3.78 10.18
CA PHE A 370 -23.09 -3.40 11.47
C PHE A 370 -22.29 -2.29 12.18
N PHE A 371 -20.96 -2.28 12.01
CA PHE A 371 -20.10 -1.22 12.53
C PHE A 371 -20.37 0.11 11.80
N ARG A 372 -20.33 0.11 10.47
CA ARG A 372 -20.61 1.31 9.63
C ARG A 372 -22.00 1.88 9.82
N SER A 373 -23.00 1.06 10.19
CA SER A 373 -24.37 1.53 10.43
C SER A 373 -24.61 1.97 11.87
N GLY A 374 -23.59 2.02 12.73
CA GLY A 374 -23.73 2.31 14.16
C GLY A 374 -24.54 1.27 14.95
N ARG A 375 -24.86 0.10 14.35
CA ARG A 375 -25.64 -0.96 15.03
C ARG A 375 -24.81 -1.68 16.09
N CYS A 376 -23.53 -1.87 15.80
CA CYS A 376 -22.52 -2.25 16.76
C CYS A 376 -21.42 -1.18 16.73
N PRO A 377 -21.49 -0.10 17.53
CA PRO A 377 -20.51 0.99 17.48
C PRO A 377 -19.12 0.59 18.02
N VAL A 378 -18.98 -0.62 18.56
CA VAL A 378 -17.69 -1.20 18.98
C VAL A 378 -17.28 -2.34 18.05
N LEU A 379 -16.09 -2.25 17.46
CA LEU A 379 -15.47 -3.30 16.64
C LEU A 379 -14.18 -3.81 17.29
N VAL A 380 -14.10 -5.10 17.61
CA VAL A 380 -12.88 -5.75 18.12
C VAL A 380 -12.12 -6.37 16.96
N ALA A 381 -10.86 -5.99 16.76
CA ALA A 381 -10.08 -6.38 15.59
C ALA A 381 -8.69 -6.91 15.95
N THR A 382 -8.25 -7.94 15.22
CA THR A 382 -6.82 -8.30 15.15
C THR A 382 -6.11 -7.48 14.09
N ALA A 383 -4.81 -7.22 14.28
CA ALA A 383 -4.01 -6.43 13.35
C ALA A 383 -4.08 -6.94 11.89
N VAL A 384 -4.03 -8.26 11.69
CA VAL A 384 -4.11 -8.90 10.35
C VAL A 384 -5.47 -8.67 9.68
N ALA A 385 -6.57 -8.55 10.44
CA ALA A 385 -7.89 -8.36 9.88
C ALA A 385 -8.26 -6.88 9.70
N ALA A 386 -7.82 -5.99 10.60
CA ALA A 386 -7.90 -4.54 10.37
C ALA A 386 -6.88 -4.04 9.32
N ARG A 387 -5.84 -4.82 9.00
CA ARG A 387 -4.99 -4.65 7.81
C ARG A 387 -5.78 -4.95 6.54
N GLY A 388 -6.57 -3.96 6.14
CA GLY A 388 -7.08 -3.87 4.77
C GLY A 388 -8.41 -3.22 4.62
N LEU A 389 -9.25 -3.47 5.61
CA LEU A 389 -10.64 -3.10 5.58
C LEU A 389 -10.78 -1.58 5.62
N ASP A 390 -11.69 -1.08 4.79
CA ASP A 390 -12.21 0.27 4.87
C ASP A 390 -13.11 0.35 6.12
N ILE A 391 -12.45 0.49 7.26
CA ILE A 391 -13.09 0.89 8.51
C ILE A 391 -13.36 2.40 8.35
N PRO A 392 -14.61 2.87 8.57
CA PRO A 392 -14.94 4.29 8.51
C PRO A 392 -14.04 5.08 9.48
N ASN A 393 -13.92 6.40 9.30
CA ASN A 393 -13.14 7.23 10.23
C ASN A 393 -13.72 7.10 11.64
N VAL A 394 -13.04 6.35 12.51
CA VAL A 394 -13.51 6.08 13.88
C VAL A 394 -13.20 7.26 14.79
N LYS A 395 -14.04 7.52 15.78
CA LYS A 395 -13.81 8.60 16.75
C LYS A 395 -12.72 8.20 17.76
N HIS A 396 -12.66 6.91 18.10
CA HIS A 396 -11.71 6.36 19.07
C HIS A 396 -11.04 5.07 18.57
N VAL A 397 -9.72 4.98 18.70
CA VAL A 397 -8.94 3.73 18.59
C VAL A 397 -8.41 3.33 19.96
N ILE A 398 -8.65 2.09 20.37
CA ILE A 398 -8.16 1.54 21.64
C ILE A 398 -7.19 0.39 21.34
N ASN A 399 -5.90 0.53 21.69
CA ASN A 399 -4.98 -0.60 21.71
C ASN A 399 -5.12 -1.32 23.06
N PHE A 400 -5.97 -2.34 23.11
CA PHE A 400 -6.11 -3.22 24.27
C PHE A 400 -4.83 -4.05 24.47
N ASP A 401 -4.25 -4.52 23.35
CA ASP A 401 -2.90 -5.07 23.30
C ASP A 401 -2.04 -4.19 22.37
N LEU A 402 -0.97 -3.58 22.88
CA LEU A 402 -0.02 -2.85 22.04
C LEU A 402 0.71 -3.80 21.05
N PRO A 403 1.00 -3.35 19.82
CA PRO A 403 1.78 -4.13 18.87
C PRO A 403 3.25 -4.27 19.29
N ALA A 404 3.95 -5.23 18.68
CA ALA A 404 5.38 -5.45 18.90
C ALA A 404 6.29 -4.41 18.22
N GLU A 405 5.79 -3.69 17.21
CA GLU A 405 6.53 -2.68 16.45
C GLU A 405 5.77 -1.34 16.41
N VAL A 406 6.49 -0.23 16.36
CA VAL A 406 5.90 1.13 16.44
C VAL A 406 5.25 1.53 15.12
N GLU A 407 5.75 1.05 13.99
CA GLU A 407 5.16 1.22 12.66
C GLU A 407 3.73 0.66 12.63
N GLU A 408 3.48 -0.49 13.27
CA GLU A 408 2.13 -1.01 13.41
C GLU A 408 1.27 -0.15 14.35
N TYR A 409 1.82 0.38 15.44
CA TYR A 409 1.10 1.32 16.32
C TYR A 409 0.60 2.54 15.53
N VAL A 410 1.47 3.14 14.71
CA VAL A 410 1.14 4.25 13.79
C VAL A 410 -0.01 3.88 12.85
N HIS A 411 0.03 2.69 12.25
CA HIS A 411 -1.02 2.19 11.35
C HIS A 411 -2.37 1.93 12.03
N ARG A 412 -2.35 1.51 13.31
CA ARG A 412 -3.55 1.28 14.13
C ARG A 412 -4.19 2.60 14.53
N ILE A 413 -3.44 3.55 15.09
CA ILE A 413 -4.02 4.84 15.52
C ILE A 413 -4.42 5.71 14.33
N GLY A 414 -3.74 5.58 13.18
CA GLY A 414 -4.15 6.18 11.90
C GLY A 414 -5.46 5.65 11.30
N ARG A 415 -6.28 4.88 12.05
CA ARG A 415 -7.69 4.61 11.73
C ARG A 415 -8.62 5.74 12.21
N THR A 416 -8.20 6.54 13.19
CA THR A 416 -8.87 7.79 13.60
C THR A 416 -8.13 9.02 13.08
N GLY A 417 -8.65 10.23 13.33
CA GLY A 417 -7.99 11.51 13.01
C GLY A 417 -7.81 11.79 11.52
N ARG A 418 -8.69 11.24 10.67
CA ARG A 418 -8.62 11.33 9.20
C ARG A 418 -9.39 12.54 8.67
N MET A 419 -8.99 13.04 7.50
CA MET A 419 -9.68 14.10 6.76
C MET A 419 -9.92 15.37 7.61
N GLY A 420 -8.89 15.82 8.34
CA GLY A 420 -8.96 17.01 9.21
C GLY A 420 -9.76 16.86 10.51
N ASN A 421 -10.47 15.75 10.72
CA ASN A 421 -11.17 15.47 11.98
C ASN A 421 -10.17 15.19 13.11
N LEU A 422 -10.55 15.57 14.34
CA LEU A 422 -9.86 15.13 15.55
C LEU A 422 -10.18 13.64 15.82
N GLY A 423 -9.21 12.94 16.41
CA GLY A 423 -9.33 11.54 16.79
C GLY A 423 -8.68 11.26 18.13
N THR A 424 -9.15 10.22 18.82
CA THR A 424 -8.58 9.79 20.10
C THR A 424 -7.98 8.40 19.99
N ALA A 425 -6.76 8.20 20.51
CA ALA A 425 -6.06 6.93 20.55
C ALA A 425 -5.64 6.60 21.98
N THR A 426 -6.30 5.62 22.60
CA THR A 426 -5.93 5.13 23.94
C THR A 426 -5.18 3.81 23.83
N SER A 427 -4.14 3.63 24.65
CA SER A 427 -3.35 2.40 24.63
C SER A 427 -3.03 1.89 26.02
N PHE A 428 -3.21 0.59 26.22
CA PHE A 428 -2.82 -0.11 27.44
C PHE A 428 -1.39 -0.62 27.31
N PHE A 429 -0.53 -0.23 28.25
CA PHE A 429 0.88 -0.59 28.32
C PHE A 429 1.16 -1.39 29.59
N ASN A 430 1.97 -2.43 29.49
CA ASN A 430 2.51 -3.15 30.64
C ASN A 430 3.94 -3.65 30.36
N ASP A 431 4.50 -4.44 31.28
CA ASP A 431 5.86 -4.97 31.20
C ASP A 431 6.20 -5.74 29.91
N LYS A 432 5.20 -6.31 29.21
CA LYS A 432 5.43 -6.98 27.92
C LYS A 432 5.80 -6.01 26.80
N ASN A 433 5.45 -4.73 26.92
CA ASN A 433 5.60 -3.71 25.88
C ASN A 433 6.90 -2.88 26.01
N ARG A 434 7.83 -3.29 26.88
CA ARG A 434 9.15 -2.65 27.09
C ARG A 434 10.03 -2.60 25.83
N ASN A 435 9.73 -3.38 24.80
CA ASN A 435 10.38 -3.33 23.50
C ASN A 435 10.02 -2.04 22.73
N VAL A 436 8.74 -1.65 22.70
CA VAL A 436 8.26 -0.46 21.95
C VAL A 436 8.40 0.86 22.71
N ALA A 437 8.65 0.82 24.03
CA ALA A 437 8.72 2.01 24.89
C ALA A 437 9.57 3.16 24.34
N THR A 438 10.80 2.88 23.88
CA THR A 438 11.71 3.91 23.33
C THR A 438 11.17 4.57 22.06
N GLY A 439 10.52 3.80 21.18
CA GLY A 439 9.91 4.33 19.97
C GLY A 439 8.60 5.07 20.24
N LEU A 440 7.82 4.65 21.24
CA LEU A 440 6.62 5.36 21.70
C LEU A 440 6.96 6.71 22.34
N VAL A 441 7.91 6.79 23.27
CA VAL A 441 8.36 8.06 23.86
C VAL A 441 8.81 9.03 22.78
N ARG A 442 9.58 8.55 21.81
CA ARG A 442 9.99 9.31 20.63
C ARG A 442 8.78 9.82 19.83
N LEU A 443 7.83 8.95 19.50
CA LEU A 443 6.64 9.31 18.72
C LEU A 443 5.75 10.34 19.45
N LEU A 444 5.53 10.18 20.75
CA LEU A 444 4.77 11.13 21.58
C LEU A 444 5.47 12.50 21.64
N THR A 445 6.80 12.51 21.83
CA THR A 445 7.62 13.74 21.79
C THR A 445 7.48 14.44 20.43
N GLU A 446 7.57 13.66 19.33
CA GLU A 446 7.47 14.18 17.97
C GLU A 446 6.07 14.73 17.62
N THR A 447 5.03 14.24 18.30
CA THR A 447 3.63 14.62 18.07
C THR A 447 3.06 15.53 19.17
N GLN A 448 3.93 16.07 20.03
CA GLN A 448 3.60 17.00 21.13
C GLN A 448 2.52 16.46 22.08
N GLN A 449 2.53 15.15 22.32
CA GLN A 449 1.58 14.46 23.20
C GLN A 449 2.14 14.37 24.62
N GLU A 450 1.25 14.15 25.59
CA GLU A 450 1.65 13.89 26.97
C GLU A 450 2.43 12.57 27.06
N ILE A 451 3.58 12.61 27.74
CA ILE A 451 4.42 11.43 27.97
C ILE A 451 4.22 11.01 29.43
N PRO A 452 3.63 9.82 29.70
CA PRO A 452 3.50 9.32 31.06
C PRO A 452 4.88 9.10 31.71
N GLY A 453 5.04 9.51 32.96
CA GLY A 453 6.32 9.39 33.68
C GLY A 453 6.92 7.98 33.68
N PHE A 454 6.08 6.94 33.77
CA PHE A 454 6.55 5.54 33.70
C PHE A 454 7.21 5.18 32.36
N LEU A 455 6.84 5.84 31.25
CA LEU A 455 7.51 5.66 29.96
C LEU A 455 8.83 6.45 29.89
N GLU A 456 8.87 7.65 30.47
CA GLU A 456 10.10 8.45 30.56
C GLU A 456 11.17 7.71 31.37
N ASP A 457 10.83 7.24 32.58
CA ASP A 457 11.69 6.45 33.47
C ASP A 457 12.29 5.21 32.75
N MET A 458 11.46 4.45 32.02
CA MET A 458 11.92 3.26 31.29
C MET A 458 12.92 3.55 30.16
N THR A 459 12.94 4.78 29.64
CA THR A 459 13.90 5.18 28.60
C THR A 459 15.16 5.82 29.15
N THR A 460 15.07 6.52 30.29
CA THR A 460 16.22 7.13 30.97
C THR A 460 17.11 6.09 31.68
N ASP A 461 16.52 5.01 32.23
CA ASP A 461 17.26 4.01 33.02
C ASP A 461 18.24 3.15 32.19
N ARG A 462 18.17 3.19 30.85
CA ARG A 462 19.20 2.60 29.96
C ARG A 462 20.51 3.42 29.93
N GLY A 463 20.58 4.53 30.67
CA GLY A 463 21.67 5.52 30.66
C GLY A 463 22.73 5.43 31.77
N TRP A 464 22.74 4.42 32.67
CA TRP A 464 23.76 4.36 33.75
C TRP A 464 24.26 2.95 34.14
N GLY A 465 24.50 2.10 33.14
CA GLY A 465 24.79 0.66 33.31
C GLY A 465 26.25 0.20 33.30
N SER A 466 27.26 1.00 33.70
CA SER A 466 28.65 0.51 33.81
C SER A 466 29.36 0.99 35.08
N ARG A 467 29.33 0.14 36.13
CA ARG A 467 30.15 0.30 37.34
C ARG A 467 31.59 -0.17 37.10
N GLY A 468 32.31 0.53 36.21
CA GLY A 468 33.74 0.36 35.97
C GLY A 468 34.58 1.24 36.90
N ARG A 469 35.17 0.64 37.95
CA ARG A 469 36.00 1.34 38.95
C ARG A 469 37.42 1.56 38.40
N GLY A 470 37.68 2.73 37.80
CA GLY A 470 39.00 3.12 37.29
C GLY A 470 39.05 4.62 36.98
N GLY A 471 40.05 5.34 37.50
CA GLY A 471 40.01 6.80 37.57
C GLY A 471 40.86 7.55 36.54
N GLY A 472 40.57 8.85 36.41
CA GLY A 472 41.53 9.88 36.02
C GLY A 472 41.61 10.24 34.53
N GLY A 473 41.48 11.53 34.23
CA GLY A 473 41.86 12.11 32.93
C GLY A 473 40.72 12.82 32.20
N GLY A 474 40.40 14.05 32.62
CA GLY A 474 39.45 14.89 31.89
C GLY A 474 40.03 15.44 30.58
N ARG A 475 39.21 15.51 29.52
CA ARG A 475 39.39 16.40 28.38
C ARG A 475 38.04 16.70 27.71
N ASN A 476 37.89 17.93 27.22
CA ASN A 476 36.68 18.43 26.58
C ASN A 476 36.34 17.67 25.28
N GLN A 477 35.14 17.12 25.20
CA GLN A 477 34.42 16.97 23.93
C GLN A 477 33.04 17.64 24.07
N ARG A 478 32.83 18.74 23.32
CA ARG A 478 31.51 19.33 23.16
C ARG A 478 30.63 18.32 22.41
N TYR A 479 29.60 17.79 23.07
CA TYR A 479 28.56 17.02 22.39
C TYR A 479 27.71 18.00 21.58
N GLY A 480 27.97 18.08 20.28
CA GLY A 480 27.01 18.65 19.33
C GLY A 480 25.82 17.70 19.24
N GLY A 481 24.65 18.15 19.70
CA GLY A 481 23.43 17.35 19.69
C GLY A 481 22.95 17.06 18.27
N GLN A 482 23.45 15.99 17.67
CA GLN A 482 22.98 15.54 16.36
C GLN A 482 21.80 14.58 16.54
N SER A 483 20.60 15.16 16.57
CA SER A 483 19.34 14.42 16.56
C SER A 483 19.30 13.45 15.38
N SER A 484 19.34 12.15 15.67
CA SER A 484 19.20 11.08 14.68
C SER A 484 17.75 11.00 14.21
N SER A 485 17.42 11.86 13.25
CA SER A 485 16.11 11.90 12.59
C SER A 485 15.80 10.54 11.94
N PHE A 486 14.63 9.99 12.25
CA PHE A 486 14.16 8.71 11.72
C PHE A 486 13.62 8.91 10.30
N GLY A 487 13.71 7.87 9.46
CA GLY A 487 12.92 7.70 8.23
C GLY A 487 13.13 8.65 7.05
N SER A 488 13.66 9.86 7.25
CA SER A 488 13.64 10.92 6.21
C SER A 488 14.90 11.01 5.33
N ARG A 489 15.90 10.14 5.53
CA ARG A 489 17.16 10.20 4.74
C ARG A 489 17.21 9.11 3.68
N ASP A 490 17.05 9.53 2.42
CA ASP A 490 17.38 8.73 1.24
C ASP A 490 18.89 8.39 1.26
N TYR A 491 19.20 7.09 1.22
CA TYR A 491 20.56 6.54 1.30
C TYR A 491 21.48 7.04 0.16
N ARG A 492 20.92 7.50 -0.97
CA ARG A 492 21.69 8.10 -2.08
C ARG A 492 22.52 9.30 -1.63
N THR A 493 22.06 10.05 -0.63
CA THR A 493 22.79 11.21 -0.09
C THR A 493 24.07 10.83 0.67
N GLN A 494 24.30 9.54 0.93
CA GLN A 494 25.50 9.06 1.64
C GLN A 494 26.72 8.81 0.73
N GLY A 495 26.54 8.73 -0.60
CA GLY A 495 27.61 8.36 -1.53
C GLY A 495 28.58 9.47 -1.97
N GLY A 496 28.19 10.74 -1.78
CA GLY A 496 28.78 11.89 -2.49
C GLY A 496 29.78 12.74 -1.73
N ASN A 497 30.73 12.18 -0.97
CA ASN A 497 31.76 13.03 -0.32
C ASN A 497 33.13 12.35 -0.04
N ARG A 498 33.76 11.77 -1.07
CA ARG A 498 35.22 11.53 -1.07
C ARG A 498 35.93 12.78 -1.64
N ASN A 499 36.09 13.78 -0.78
CA ASN A 499 36.60 15.08 -1.19
C ASN A 499 38.10 14.99 -1.54
N ASN A 500 38.42 15.23 -2.82
CA ASN A 500 39.75 15.08 -3.38
C ASN A 500 40.59 16.33 -3.04
N ASN A 501 41.42 16.24 -1.99
CA ASN A 501 42.04 17.43 -1.39
C ASN A 501 43.38 17.77 -2.07
N THR A 502 43.34 18.25 -3.31
CA THR A 502 44.48 18.90 -3.98
C THR A 502 44.81 20.21 -3.27
N ARG A 503 45.96 20.27 -2.60
CA ARG A 503 46.46 21.48 -1.93
C ARG A 503 47.78 21.91 -2.56
N ASP A 504 47.72 22.98 -3.35
CA ASP A 504 48.90 23.57 -3.99
C ASP A 504 49.72 24.42 -3.00
N GLN A 505 51.04 24.23 -3.08
CA GLN A 505 52.12 25.18 -2.82
C GLN A 505 52.16 26.02 -1.53
N ARG A 506 53.26 25.84 -0.77
CA ARG A 506 54.33 26.85 -0.67
C ARG A 506 55.64 26.32 -0.04
N SER A 507 56.75 26.54 -0.77
CA SER A 507 58.14 26.80 -0.35
C SER A 507 58.73 26.16 0.95
N GLY A 508 59.87 25.47 0.80
CA GLY A 508 60.75 25.09 1.92
C GLY A 508 61.82 24.07 1.52
N GLY A 509 63.03 24.53 1.18
CA GLY A 509 64.06 23.75 0.48
C GLY A 509 64.85 22.69 1.27
N GLY A 510 65.73 22.00 0.54
CA GLY A 510 67.01 21.48 1.08
C GLY A 510 67.32 19.98 0.89
N GLY A 511 68.19 19.65 -0.08
CA GLY A 511 69.01 18.41 -0.13
C GLY A 511 68.28 17.08 -0.39
N GLY A 512 68.91 16.03 -0.95
CA GLY A 512 70.26 15.92 -1.53
C GLY A 512 70.70 14.44 -1.65
N GLY A 513 71.12 13.99 -2.86
CA GLY A 513 71.62 12.63 -3.14
C GLY A 513 70.53 11.54 -3.32
N GLY A 514 70.74 10.46 -4.09
CA GLY A 514 71.85 10.11 -4.98
C GLY A 514 71.86 8.60 -5.32
N GLY A 515 72.09 8.21 -6.59
CA GLY A 515 72.11 6.81 -7.10
C GLY A 515 70.69 6.22 -7.30
N GLY A 516 70.34 5.47 -8.35
CA GLY A 516 71.11 4.60 -9.26
C GLY A 516 70.88 3.12 -8.88
N GLY A 517 70.58 2.16 -9.75
CA GLY A 517 70.30 2.14 -11.19
C GLY A 517 70.26 0.69 -11.74
N GLY A 518 69.49 0.43 -12.81
CA GLY A 518 69.39 -0.89 -13.49
C GLY A 518 68.45 -1.93 -12.84
N GLY A 519 67.89 -2.91 -13.56
CA GLY A 519 67.92 -3.18 -15.01
C GLY A 519 67.65 -4.66 -15.35
N GLY A 520 66.96 -4.95 -16.48
CA GLY A 520 66.70 -6.32 -17.00
C GLY A 520 65.40 -6.96 -16.45
N ALA A 521 64.38 -7.40 -17.19
CA ALA A 521 64.14 -7.74 -18.61
C ALA A 521 64.52 -9.16 -19.07
N SER A 522 63.49 -10.03 -19.27
CA SER A 522 63.31 -11.15 -20.23
C SER A 522 62.16 -12.05 -19.72
N ARG A 523 61.25 -12.72 -20.44
CA ARG A 523 60.89 -13.03 -21.86
C ARG A 523 60.71 -14.56 -22.02
N SER A 524 59.82 -14.94 -22.95
CA SER A 524 59.45 -16.32 -23.39
C SER A 524 58.44 -17.06 -22.49
N SER A 525 57.35 -17.71 -22.93
CA SER A 525 56.80 -18.22 -24.23
C SER A 525 56.85 -19.75 -24.40
N TYR A 526 55.88 -20.29 -25.16
CA TYR A 526 55.45 -21.70 -25.31
C TYR A 526 54.70 -22.23 -24.06
N GLY A 527 53.61 -23.01 -24.13
CA GLY A 527 53.03 -23.93 -25.13
C GLY A 527 52.66 -25.21 -24.33
N GLY A 528 51.59 -25.98 -24.52
CA GLY A 528 50.65 -26.21 -25.61
C GLY A 528 50.37 -27.73 -25.66
N GLY A 529 49.11 -28.17 -25.81
CA GLY A 529 48.76 -29.60 -25.98
C GLY A 529 47.96 -30.23 -24.82
N GLY A 530 46.98 -31.08 -25.17
CA GLY A 530 46.16 -31.85 -24.23
C GLY A 530 46.28 -33.36 -24.42
N GLY A 531 45.46 -34.14 -23.73
CA GLY A 531 45.41 -35.61 -23.86
C GLY A 531 44.34 -36.22 -22.95
N SER A 532 43.62 -37.24 -23.45
CA SER A 532 42.47 -37.85 -22.78
C SER A 532 42.47 -39.37 -22.93
N TYR A 533 42.70 -40.08 -21.82
CA TYR A 533 42.56 -41.54 -21.64
C TYR A 533 42.68 -41.84 -20.13
N GLY A 534 41.97 -42.78 -19.50
CA GLY A 534 40.86 -43.62 -19.95
C GLY A 534 40.75 -44.94 -19.15
N GLY A 535 39.53 -45.36 -18.79
CA GLY A 535 39.14 -46.79 -18.70
C GLY A 535 39.32 -47.58 -17.38
N GLY A 536 38.19 -48.09 -16.87
CA GLY A 536 38.08 -49.39 -16.14
C GLY A 536 38.14 -49.33 -14.59
N GLY A 537 37.28 -50.01 -13.82
CA GLY A 537 36.06 -50.76 -14.15
C GLY A 537 35.84 -52.00 -13.23
N SER A 538 34.57 -52.40 -13.03
CA SER A 538 34.11 -53.64 -12.34
C SER A 538 34.26 -53.71 -10.80
N ARG A 539 33.36 -54.33 -10.01
CA ARG A 539 32.08 -55.04 -10.28
C ARG A 539 31.22 -55.22 -9.00
N ASP A 540 29.92 -55.39 -9.20
CA ASP A 540 28.92 -56.26 -8.53
C ASP A 540 28.92 -56.51 -6.99
N ASP A 541 27.76 -56.29 -6.36
CA ASP A 541 26.87 -57.39 -5.94
C ASP A 541 25.39 -56.91 -5.85
N GLY A 542 24.40 -57.80 -5.89
CA GLY A 542 22.97 -57.44 -5.91
C GLY A 542 22.06 -58.41 -5.16
N GLY A 543 20.78 -58.04 -4.93
CA GLY A 543 19.87 -58.89 -4.16
C GLY A 543 18.41 -58.45 -4.17
N TYR A 544 17.57 -59.17 -4.91
CA TYR A 544 16.12 -58.98 -5.06
C TYR A 544 15.31 -59.38 -3.82
N TYR A 545 14.08 -58.86 -3.68
CA TYR A 545 12.88 -59.69 -3.44
C TYR A 545 11.59 -59.02 -3.95
N ARG A 546 10.62 -59.84 -4.40
CA ARG A 546 9.33 -59.43 -5.01
C ARG A 546 8.23 -60.45 -4.73
N ASN A 547 7.14 -60.06 -4.06
CA ASN A 547 5.75 -60.58 -4.17
C ASN A 547 4.85 -59.88 -3.12
N GLY A 548 3.52 -59.73 -3.27
CA GLY A 548 2.63 -60.01 -4.41
C GLY A 548 1.13 -60.12 -4.00
N GLY A 549 0.20 -59.61 -4.84
CA GLY A 549 -1.28 -59.72 -4.70
C GLY A 549 -1.93 -58.75 -3.69
N GLY A 550 -3.16 -58.20 -3.85
CA GLY A 550 -4.23 -58.24 -4.88
C GLY A 550 -5.44 -57.41 -4.35
N SER A 551 -6.61 -57.24 -5.00
CA SER A 551 -7.12 -57.55 -6.36
C SER A 551 -8.45 -56.78 -6.61
N SER A 552 -9.02 -56.84 -7.83
CA SER A 552 -10.33 -56.26 -8.28
C SER A 552 -10.44 -54.72 -8.35
N GLY A 553 -11.24 -54.11 -9.25
CA GLY A 553 -12.05 -54.63 -10.36
C GLY A 553 -12.53 -53.46 -11.26
N GLY A 554 -12.75 -53.71 -12.56
CA GLY A 554 -13.00 -52.66 -13.57
C GLY A 554 -14.46 -52.48 -14.01
N TYR A 555 -14.62 -51.96 -15.24
CA TYR A 555 -15.86 -51.52 -15.93
C TYR A 555 -16.43 -50.17 -15.40
N GLY A 556 -16.80 -49.17 -16.22
CA GLY A 556 -16.79 -49.03 -17.68
C GLY A 556 -18.19 -48.90 -18.27
N GLY A 557 -18.48 -47.79 -18.96
CA GLY A 557 -19.71 -47.63 -19.75
C GLY A 557 -20.33 -46.23 -19.72
N SER A 558 -20.19 -45.48 -20.81
CA SER A 558 -21.02 -44.30 -21.08
C SER A 558 -22.40 -44.74 -21.61
N TYR A 559 -23.48 -44.11 -21.15
CA TYR A 559 -24.74 -44.08 -21.90
C TYR A 559 -25.31 -42.67 -21.96
N ASN A 560 -25.62 -42.26 -23.19
CA ASN A 560 -26.37 -41.08 -23.53
C ASN A 560 -27.78 -41.55 -23.90
N ASN A 561 -28.85 -41.04 -23.27
CA ASN A 561 -30.15 -41.10 -23.93
C ASN A 561 -31.16 -40.02 -23.49
N ASN A 562 -31.46 -39.18 -24.47
CA ASN A 562 -32.68 -38.43 -24.74
C ASN A 562 -34.02 -38.99 -24.19
N SER A 563 -34.79 -38.12 -23.53
CA SER A 563 -36.26 -37.94 -23.66
C SER A 563 -36.73 -36.91 -22.60
N GLY A 564 -37.77 -36.08 -22.79
CA GLY A 564 -38.64 -35.88 -23.95
C GLY A 564 -40.07 -35.48 -23.52
N GLY A 565 -40.57 -34.32 -23.96
CA GLY A 565 -41.96 -33.83 -23.73
C GLY A 565 -42.19 -33.14 -22.37
N GLY A 566 -42.95 -32.06 -22.23
CA GLY A 566 -43.94 -31.42 -23.11
C GLY A 566 -45.14 -30.91 -22.28
N GLY A 567 -45.67 -29.71 -22.59
CA GLY A 567 -46.77 -29.05 -21.87
C GLY A 567 -46.31 -28.29 -20.60
N GLY A 568 -46.67 -27.04 -20.33
CA GLY A 568 -47.86 -26.26 -20.71
C GLY A 568 -48.85 -26.23 -19.53
N GLY A 569 -49.41 -25.11 -19.08
CA GLY A 569 -49.26 -23.69 -19.46
C GLY A 569 -50.24 -22.82 -18.64
N GLY A 570 -50.08 -21.49 -18.68
CA GLY A 570 -50.94 -20.52 -17.95
C GLY A 570 -50.66 -20.42 -16.44
N GLY A 571 -50.93 -19.30 -15.77
CA GLY A 571 -51.42 -17.98 -16.24
C GLY A 571 -51.77 -17.08 -15.05
N GLY A 572 -51.76 -15.75 -15.23
CA GLY A 572 -52.07 -14.75 -14.19
C GLY A 572 -50.95 -14.59 -13.13
N GLY A 573 -50.51 -13.40 -12.73
CA GLY A 573 -51.02 -12.06 -13.02
C GLY A 573 -51.97 -11.57 -11.93
N HIS A 574 -51.43 -11.07 -10.82
CA HIS A 574 -51.94 -9.87 -10.16
C HIS A 574 -50.93 -9.31 -9.14
N ASP A 575 -50.58 -8.04 -9.30
CA ASP A 575 -50.10 -7.18 -8.21
C ASP A 575 -51.25 -6.87 -7.22
N TRP A 576 -50.94 -6.38 -6.01
CA TRP A 576 -51.42 -5.08 -5.45
C TRP A 576 -51.03 -4.88 -3.96
N TRP A 577 -50.19 -3.86 -3.73
CA TRP A 577 -50.19 -2.82 -2.66
C TRP A 577 -50.48 -3.04 -1.16
N ASN A 578 -49.72 -2.27 -0.36
CA ASN A 578 -49.84 -1.93 1.08
C ASN A 578 -49.53 -3.08 2.06
N GLU A 579 -48.81 -2.88 3.18
CA GLU A 579 -48.43 -1.64 3.92
C GLU A 579 -46.91 -1.44 4.06
#